data_AF-A0AAV5A1T4-F1
#
_entry.id   AF-A0AAV5A1T4-F1
#
_cell.length_a   1.000
_cell.length_b   1.000
_cell.length_c   1.000
_cell.angle_alpha   90.00
_cell.angle_beta   90.00
_cell.angle_gamma   90.00
#
_symmetry.space_group_name_H-M   'P 1'
#
loop_
_entity.id
_entity.type
_entity.pdbx_description
1 polymer ?
#
loop_
_entity_poly.entity_id
_entity_poly.type
_entity_poly.pdbx_seq_one_letter_code
_entity_poly.pdbx_strand_id
1 'polypeptide(L)'
;MTQLVEKQLDDISNLNHTDYGKYFSKEEVEAFVRPESNVTTALDARLTEHNIKPKTTTPVGNLNRLTVEIPVHRAEKLLNASFDSVSFKSQLI
;
A
#
# COMPACT_ATOMS: atom_id res chain seq x y z
N MET A 1 -3.49 -4.10 -15.47
CA MET A 1 -2.69 -2.89 -15.15
C MET A 1 -1.38 -3.22 -14.42
N THR A 2 -1.27 -4.27 -13.61
CA THR A 2 -0.03 -4.62 -12.87
C THR A 2 1.13 -5.13 -13.74
N GLN A 3 0.84 -5.89 -14.80
CA GLN A 3 1.89 -6.52 -15.63
C GLN A 3 2.73 -5.54 -16.47
N LEU A 4 2.28 -4.30 -16.67
CA LEU A 4 3.01 -3.32 -17.49
C LEU A 4 4.20 -2.71 -16.74
N VAL A 5 4.05 -2.48 -15.43
CA VAL A 5 5.11 -1.91 -14.58
C VAL A 5 6.20 -2.95 -14.33
N GLU A 6 5.81 -4.20 -14.03
CA GLU A 6 6.76 -5.30 -13.84
C GLU A 6 7.65 -5.48 -15.07
N LYS A 7 7.04 -5.50 -16.26
CA LYS A 7 7.77 -5.61 -17.52
C LYS A 7 8.74 -4.44 -17.76
N GLN A 8 8.32 -3.20 -17.50
CA GLN A 8 9.21 -2.06 -17.66
C GLN A 8 10.35 -2.05 -16.64
N LEU A 9 10.11 -2.50 -15.40
CA LEU A 9 11.17 -2.67 -14.39
C LEU A 9 12.18 -3.75 -14.82
N ASP A 10 11.72 -4.83 -15.44
CA ASP A 10 12.58 -5.85 -16.03
C ASP A 10 13.42 -5.28 -17.19
N ASP A 11 12.80 -4.48 -18.06
CA ASP A 11 13.45 -3.87 -19.22
C ASP A 11 14.52 -2.82 -18.83
N ILE A 12 14.34 -2.06 -17.74
CA ILE A 12 15.35 -1.08 -17.28
C ILE A 12 16.47 -1.70 -16.42
N SER A 13 16.25 -2.90 -15.88
CA SER A 13 17.22 -3.63 -15.06
C SER A 13 18.03 -4.66 -15.84
N ASN A 14 17.62 -4.97 -17.08
CA ASN A 14 18.32 -5.87 -17.98
C ASN A 14 19.47 -5.15 -18.72
N LEU A 15 20.71 -5.57 -18.46
CA LEU A 15 21.94 -5.07 -19.07
C LEU A 15 21.96 -5.09 -20.61
N ASN A 16 21.19 -5.99 -21.23
CA ASN A 16 21.14 -6.16 -22.69
C ASN A 16 20.00 -5.36 -23.33
N HIS A 17 19.20 -4.64 -22.54
CA HIS A 17 18.08 -3.88 -23.03
C HIS A 17 18.47 -2.41 -23.26
N THR A 18 17.88 -1.78 -24.27
CA THR A 18 18.22 -0.41 -24.71
C THR A 18 17.89 0.65 -23.67
N ASP A 19 17.00 0.32 -22.73
CA ASP A 19 16.56 1.19 -21.63
C ASP A 19 17.26 0.89 -20.29
N TYR A 20 18.32 0.07 -20.30
CA TYR A 20 19.10 -0.20 -19.10
C TYR A 20 19.59 1.09 -18.42
N GLY A 21 19.32 1.22 -17.12
CA GLY A 21 19.72 2.37 -16.31
C GLY A 21 18.84 3.61 -16.46
N LYS A 22 17.75 3.55 -17.24
CA LYS A 22 16.72 4.61 -17.30
C LYS A 22 15.69 4.41 -16.18
N TYR A 23 16.10 4.70 -14.95
CA TYR A 23 15.20 4.60 -13.80
C TYR A 23 14.06 5.61 -13.88
N PHE A 24 12.89 5.20 -13.40
CA PHE A 24 11.75 6.09 -13.25
C PHE A 24 12.04 7.17 -12.21
N SER A 25 11.63 8.40 -12.52
CA SER A 25 11.54 9.47 -11.54
C SER A 25 10.48 9.12 -10.50
N LYS A 26 10.54 9.79 -9.34
CA LYS A 26 9.58 9.58 -8.26
C LYS A 26 8.15 9.85 -8.76
N GLU A 27 8.00 10.93 -9.53
CA GLU A 27 6.75 11.44 -10.08
C GLU A 27 6.08 10.44 -11.04
N GLU A 28 6.87 9.76 -11.86
CA GLU A 28 6.38 8.72 -12.77
C GLU A 28 5.84 7.52 -11.99
N VAL A 29 6.58 7.06 -10.97
CA VAL A 29 6.12 5.95 -10.11
C VAL A 29 4.81 6.32 -9.40
N GLU A 30 4.64 7.56 -8.95
CA GLU A 30 3.38 7.98 -8.31
C GLU A 30 2.21 7.92 -9.29
N ALA A 31 2.40 8.37 -10.54
CA ALA A 31 1.36 8.35 -11.56
C ALA A 31 0.96 6.92 -11.96
N PHE A 32 1.94 5.99 -12.01
CA PHE A 32 1.69 4.59 -12.37
C PHE A 32 1.02 3.77 -11.27
N VAL A 33 1.33 4.04 -10.00
CA VAL A 33 0.77 3.27 -8.86
C VAL A 33 -0.48 3.92 -8.27
N ARG A 34 -0.88 5.10 -8.76
CA ARG A 34 -2.11 5.76 -8.35
C ARG A 34 -3.33 4.86 -8.64
N PRO A 35 -4.13 4.49 -7.63
CA PRO A 35 -5.37 3.77 -7.87
C PRO A 35 -6.35 4.63 -8.67
N GLU A 36 -7.20 3.97 -9.44
CA GLU A 36 -8.30 4.65 -10.12
C GLU A 36 -9.22 5.37 -9.11
N SER A 37 -9.80 6.49 -9.55
CA SER A 37 -10.63 7.35 -8.69
C SER A 37 -11.85 6.62 -8.12
N ASN A 38 -12.47 5.74 -8.90
CA ASN A 38 -13.56 4.85 -8.47
C ASN A 38 -13.19 3.99 -7.24
N VAL A 39 -11.97 3.44 -7.20
CA VAL A 39 -11.47 2.60 -6.10
C VAL A 39 -11.24 3.46 -4.86
N THR A 40 -10.64 4.64 -5.03
CA THR A 40 -10.45 5.58 -3.90
C THR A 40 -11.78 6.06 -3.32
N THR A 41 -12.77 6.37 -4.16
CA THR A 41 -14.11 6.78 -3.70
C THR A 41 -14.86 5.64 -3.00
N ALA A 42 -14.78 4.42 -3.52
CA ALA A 42 -15.39 3.25 -2.87
C ALA A 42 -14.75 2.95 -1.51
N LEU A 43 -13.43 3.13 -1.40
CA LEU A 43 -12.70 2.99 -0.14
C LEU A 43 -13.10 4.09 0.86
N ASP A 44 -13.16 5.35 0.42
CA ASP A 44 -13.59 6.48 1.25
C ASP A 44 -15.03 6.29 1.77
N ALA A 45 -15.93 5.80 0.92
CA ALA A 45 -17.31 5.48 1.29
C ALA A 45 -17.36 4.37 2.36
N ARG A 46 -16.57 3.29 2.18
CA ARG A 46 -16.47 2.19 3.16
C ARG A 46 -15.86 2.64 4.49
N LEU A 47 -14.83 3.48 4.47
CA LEU A 47 -14.22 4.01 5.69
C LEU A 47 -15.20 4.92 6.45
N THR A 48 -15.97 5.72 5.71
CA THR A 48 -17.01 6.60 6.27
C THR A 48 -18.14 5.79 6.90
N GLU A 49 -18.58 4.71 6.27
CA GLU A 49 -19.60 3.78 6.82
C GLU A 49 -19.19 3.26 8.20
N HIS A 50 -17.90 2.99 8.40
CA HIS A 50 -17.36 2.50 9.67
C HIS A 50 -16.91 3.62 10.64
N ASN A 51 -17.23 4.89 10.35
CA ASN A 51 -16.82 6.07 11.13
C ASN A 51 -15.30 6.16 11.35
N ILE A 52 -14.53 5.77 10.34
CA ILE A 52 -13.07 5.76 10.37
C ILE A 52 -12.55 7.02 9.69
N LYS A 53 -11.72 7.78 10.40
CA LYS A 53 -11.00 8.93 9.81
C LYS A 53 -9.58 8.50 9.46
N PRO A 54 -9.26 8.26 8.18
CA PRO A 54 -7.92 7.89 7.79
C PRO A 54 -6.92 9.02 7.99
N LYS A 55 -5.71 8.66 8.46
CA LYS A 55 -4.55 9.55 8.44
C LYS A 55 -3.69 9.15 7.24
N THR A 56 -3.91 9.80 6.10
CA THR A 56 -3.17 9.50 4.87
C THR A 56 -1.70 9.89 5.07
N THR A 57 -0.80 8.91 4.96
CA THR A 57 0.64 9.13 5.13
C THR A 57 1.33 9.02 3.78
N THR A 58 1.35 10.17 3.08
CA THR A 58 2.35 10.64 2.08
C THR A 58 2.52 9.91 0.74
N PRO A 59 3.02 10.63 -0.30
CA PRO A 59 2.80 10.28 -1.71
C PRO A 59 3.61 9.09 -2.23
N VAL A 60 4.92 8.96 -2.04
CA VAL A 60 5.67 7.77 -2.53
C VAL A 60 6.88 7.43 -1.67
N GLY A 61 7.01 6.13 -1.40
CA GLY A 61 7.98 5.48 -0.51
C GLY A 61 7.38 4.36 0.35
N ASN A 62 6.04 4.20 0.32
CA ASN A 62 5.23 3.10 0.86
C ASN A 62 3.85 3.19 0.20
N LEU A 63 3.76 2.66 -1.02
CA LEU A 63 2.68 2.80 -2.00
C LEU A 63 1.28 2.73 -1.36
N ASN A 64 0.50 3.82 -1.51
CA ASN A 64 -0.90 3.98 -1.09
C ASN A 64 -1.28 3.34 0.25
N ARG A 65 -0.45 3.56 1.27
CA ARG A 65 -0.74 3.09 2.62
C ARG A 65 -1.74 4.00 3.33
N LEU A 66 -2.83 3.39 3.78
CA LEU A 66 -3.76 4.01 4.70
C LEU A 66 -3.43 3.58 6.13
N THR A 67 -3.18 4.56 7.01
CA THR A 67 -3.04 4.28 8.44
C THR A 67 -4.28 4.79 9.16
N VAL A 68 -4.84 3.92 9.99
CA VAL A 68 -6.07 4.15 10.74
C VAL A 68 -5.83 3.74 12.19
N GLU A 69 -6.21 4.59 13.13
CA GLU A 69 -6.24 4.27 14.56
C GLU A 69 -7.69 4.04 14.98
N ILE A 70 -8.02 2.81 15.37
CA ILE A 70 -9.35 2.39 15.83
C ILE A 70 -9.27 1.38 16.98
N PRO A 71 -10.28 1.30 17.85
CA PRO A 71 -10.38 0.24 18.85
C PRO A 71 -10.41 -1.16 18.20
N VAL A 72 -9.87 -2.17 18.90
CA VAL A 72 -9.78 -3.56 18.42
C VAL A 72 -11.14 -4.09 17.93
N HIS A 73 -12.20 -3.90 18.70
CA HIS A 73 -13.55 -4.36 18.33
C HIS A 73 -14.08 -3.81 16.98
N ARG A 74 -13.56 -2.65 16.52
CA ARG A 74 -13.91 -2.11 15.19
C ARG A 74 -13.01 -2.68 14.11
N ALA A 75 -11.73 -2.89 14.39
CA ALA A 75 -10.79 -3.51 13.46
C ALA A 75 -11.22 -4.95 13.14
N GLU A 76 -11.65 -5.70 14.14
CA GLU A 76 -12.17 -7.07 13.99
C GLU A 76 -13.38 -7.12 13.07
N LYS A 77 -14.33 -6.20 13.25
CA LYS A 77 -15.52 -6.09 12.38
C LYS A 77 -15.19 -5.66 10.95
N LEU A 78 -14.22 -4.76 10.79
CA LEU A 78 -13.82 -4.25 9.48
C LEU A 78 -13.07 -5.31 8.66
N LEU A 79 -12.15 -6.04 9.30
CA LEU A 79 -11.26 -7.00 8.65
C LEU A 79 -11.77 -8.44 8.72
N ASN A 80 -12.89 -8.67 9.41
CA ASN A 80 -13.41 -10.00 9.74
C ASN A 80 -12.31 -10.91 10.32
N ALA A 81 -11.58 -10.37 11.30
CA ALA A 81 -10.43 -10.98 11.93
C ALA A 81 -10.53 -10.90 13.46
N SER A 82 -9.73 -11.68 14.18
CA SER A 82 -9.60 -11.61 15.64
C SER A 82 -8.18 -11.20 16.00
N PHE A 83 -8.03 -10.28 16.96
CA PHE A 83 -6.72 -9.81 17.41
C PHE A 83 -6.39 -10.36 18.81
N ASP A 84 -5.29 -11.10 18.91
CA ASP A 84 -4.80 -11.66 20.17
C ASP A 84 -3.45 -11.04 20.57
N SER A 85 -3.23 -10.89 21.89
CA SER A 85 -1.95 -10.46 22.44
C SER A 85 -1.02 -11.66 22.61
N VAL A 86 0.11 -11.67 21.89
CA VAL A 86 1.15 -12.70 22.07
C VAL A 86 2.42 -12.05 22.61
N SER A 87 2.89 -12.52 23.75
CA SER A 87 4.14 -12.08 24.38
C SER A 87 5.14 -13.22 24.39
N PHE A 88 6.23 -13.09 23.62
CA PHE A 88 7.34 -14.05 23.66
C PHE A 88 8.40 -13.56 24.64
N LYS A 89 8.78 -14.41 25.60
CA LYS A 89 9.97 -14.15 26.42
C LYS A 89 11.21 -14.56 25.62
N SER A 90 12.06 -13.60 25.29
CA SER A 90 13.39 -13.87 24.75
C SER A 90 14.20 -14.59 25.82
N GLN A 91 14.47 -15.87 25.63
CA GLN A 91 15.47 -16.59 26.42
C GLN A 91 16.84 -16.26 25.84
N LEU A 92 17.57 -15.39 26.54
CA LEU A 92 19.00 -15.20 26.36
C LEU A 92 19.68 -16.53 26.67
N ILE A 93 20.39 -17.09 25.68
CA ILE A 93 21.38 -18.15 25.85
C ILE A 93 22.74 -17.48 25.85
#